data_AF-I0YYY5-F1
#
_entry.id   AF-I0YYY5-F1
#
_cell.length_a   1.000
_cell.length_b   1.000
_cell.length_c   1.000
_cell.angle_alpha   90.00
_cell.angle_beta   90.00
_cell.angle_gamma   90.00
#
_symmetry.space_group_name_H-M   'P 1'
#
loop_
_entity.id
_entity.type
_entity.pdbx_description
1 polymer ?
#
loop_
_entity_poly.entity_id
_entity_poly.type
_entity_poly.pdbx_seq_one_letter_code
_entity_poly.pdbx_strand_id
1 'polypeptide(L)'
;MSASCGPLDTLIKKFTNRDQGRRKAAELRLLTAIESTQRGLTASPSSKQDILDAVSELEDIGRCTVTTGSDLSATWRLLYTTEKETLFILKNAGWLGKEAGEVFQVIDVENGSLNNVITFQPNGFFIVDSSLDVVGEQRTEFKFRGAKVKLGNRPFSLPPFGQGWFDTVYLGRSLRVAKDIRGDTLVVERDGPPKSFL
;
A
#
# COMPACT_ATOMS: atom_id res chain seq x y z
N MET A 1 -7.77 -16.72 -26.81
CA MET A 1 -6.34 -16.94 -27.14
C MET A 1 -5.54 -16.58 -25.91
N SER A 2 -5.19 -17.57 -25.10
CA SER A 2 -4.42 -17.44 -23.86
C SER A 2 -2.92 -17.51 -24.19
N ALA A 3 -2.19 -16.43 -23.92
CA ALA A 3 -0.74 -16.42 -24.09
C ALA A 3 -0.09 -17.22 -22.95
N SER A 4 0.51 -18.35 -23.30
CA SER A 4 1.28 -19.22 -22.40
C SER A 4 2.68 -18.63 -22.16
N CYS A 5 3.11 -18.55 -20.89
CA CYS A 5 4.47 -18.16 -20.51
C CYS A 5 5.41 -19.37 -20.62
N GLY A 6 6.37 -19.34 -21.56
CA GLY A 6 7.43 -20.35 -21.71
C GLY A 6 8.80 -19.72 -22.04
N PRO A 7 9.96 -20.36 -21.72
CA PRO A 7 11.25 -19.66 -21.65
C PRO A 7 12.24 -19.96 -22.81
N LEU A 8 13.11 -18.98 -23.13
CA LEU A 8 14.37 -19.13 -23.90
C LEU A 8 15.41 -18.02 -23.52
N ASP A 9 16.56 -18.42 -22.96
CA ASP A 9 17.45 -17.62 -22.10
C ASP A 9 18.15 -16.38 -22.70
N THR A 10 18.41 -16.33 -24.00
CA THR A 10 19.07 -15.15 -24.62
C THR A 10 18.06 -14.06 -25.00
N LEU A 11 16.84 -14.46 -25.38
CA LEU A 11 15.69 -13.55 -25.44
C LEU A 11 15.39 -13.04 -24.02
N ILE A 12 15.40 -13.91 -23.02
CA ILE A 12 15.12 -13.55 -21.61
C ILE A 12 15.95 -12.35 -21.14
N LYS A 13 17.25 -12.25 -21.44
CA LYS A 13 18.08 -11.10 -21.03
C LYS A 13 17.69 -9.76 -21.70
N LYS A 14 17.34 -9.76 -22.99
CA LYS A 14 16.85 -8.54 -23.67
C LYS A 14 15.43 -8.18 -23.25
N PHE A 15 14.58 -9.18 -23.03
CA PHE A 15 13.21 -9.02 -22.54
C PHE A 15 13.20 -8.49 -21.10
N THR A 16 14.06 -9.01 -20.21
CA THR A 16 14.18 -8.54 -18.81
C THR A 16 14.66 -7.10 -18.70
N ASN A 17 15.64 -6.67 -19.51
CA ASN A 17 16.07 -5.26 -19.53
C ASN A 17 14.96 -4.32 -20.03
N ARG A 18 14.21 -4.73 -21.07
CA ARG A 18 13.09 -3.94 -21.60
C ARG A 18 11.92 -3.87 -20.61
N ASP A 19 11.64 -4.98 -19.93
CA ASP A 19 10.61 -5.07 -18.90
C ASP A 19 10.98 -4.21 -17.67
N GLN A 20 12.25 -4.21 -17.27
CA GLN A 20 12.74 -3.34 -16.20
C GLN A 20 12.66 -1.86 -16.58
N GLY A 21 12.96 -1.50 -17.83
CA GLY A 21 12.78 -0.13 -18.34
C GLY A 21 11.31 0.31 -18.33
N ARG A 22 10.40 -0.56 -18.77
CA ARG A 22 8.95 -0.32 -18.74
C ARG A 22 8.44 -0.12 -17.30
N ARG A 23 8.83 -0.99 -16.37
CA ARG A 23 8.50 -0.88 -14.94
C ARG A 23 8.91 0.46 -14.36
N LYS A 24 10.17 0.85 -14.54
CA LYS A 24 10.69 2.13 -14.05
C LYS A 24 9.93 3.33 -14.63
N ALA A 25 9.60 3.29 -15.93
CA ALA A 25 8.83 4.36 -16.56
C ALA A 25 7.40 4.46 -15.98
N ALA A 26 6.73 3.32 -15.79
CA ALA A 26 5.39 3.28 -15.20
C ALA A 26 5.39 3.70 -13.72
N GLU A 27 6.37 3.27 -12.92
CA GLU A 27 6.56 3.72 -11.54
C GLU A 27 6.76 5.25 -11.49
N LEU A 28 7.65 5.79 -12.33
CA LEU A 28 7.90 7.24 -12.39
C LEU A 28 6.63 8.00 -12.78
N ARG A 29 5.88 7.53 -13.78
CA ARG A 29 4.63 8.14 -14.20
C ARG A 29 3.62 8.21 -13.06
N LEU A 30 3.45 7.13 -12.30
CA LEU A 30 2.56 7.11 -11.14
C LEU A 30 3.04 8.07 -10.05
N LEU A 31 4.34 8.04 -9.72
CA LEU A 31 4.93 8.92 -8.71
C LEU A 31 4.74 10.40 -9.05
N THR A 32 4.98 10.79 -10.30
CA THR A 32 4.74 12.16 -10.78
C THR A 32 3.26 12.54 -10.69
N ALA A 33 2.35 11.62 -11.04
CA ALA A 33 0.91 11.89 -11.00
C ALA A 33 0.38 12.11 -9.56
N ILE A 34 0.97 11.47 -8.55
CA ILE A 34 0.50 11.57 -7.16
C ILE A 34 1.20 12.66 -6.34
N GLU A 35 2.37 13.16 -6.78
CA GLU A 35 3.26 14.04 -5.99
C GLU A 35 2.53 15.27 -5.38
N SER A 36 1.67 15.92 -6.16
CA SER A 36 0.97 17.15 -5.75
C SER A 36 -0.38 16.92 -5.07
N THR A 37 -0.78 15.66 -4.83
CA THR A 37 -2.13 15.31 -4.36
C THR A 37 -2.30 15.28 -2.85
N GLN A 38 -1.25 15.56 -2.08
CA GLN A 38 -1.24 15.45 -0.60
C GLN A 38 -1.81 14.11 -0.13
N ARG A 39 -1.21 13.00 -0.60
CA ARG A 39 -1.64 11.61 -0.36
C ARG A 39 -3.06 11.27 -0.85
N GLY A 40 -3.62 12.09 -1.74
CA GLY A 40 -4.96 11.94 -2.32
C GLY A 40 -5.98 12.97 -1.84
N LEU A 41 -5.67 13.78 -0.82
CA LEU A 41 -6.56 14.80 -0.27
C LEU A 41 -6.95 15.89 -1.29
N THR A 42 -6.04 16.27 -2.18
CA THR A 42 -6.21 17.39 -3.12
C THR A 42 -6.30 16.94 -4.58
N ALA A 43 -6.49 15.64 -4.84
CA ALA A 43 -6.56 15.11 -6.20
C ALA A 43 -7.81 15.64 -6.95
N SER A 44 -7.59 16.41 -8.01
CA SER A 44 -8.63 16.89 -8.93
C SER A 44 -9.23 15.74 -9.75
N PRO A 45 -10.40 15.91 -10.39
CA PRO A 45 -10.96 14.87 -11.27
C PRO A 45 -10.01 14.44 -12.40
N SER A 46 -9.30 15.38 -13.03
CA SER A 46 -8.32 15.05 -14.07
C SER A 46 -7.12 14.31 -13.51
N SER A 47 -6.56 14.79 -12.39
CA SER A 47 -5.45 14.10 -11.72
C SER A 47 -5.83 12.67 -11.29
N LYS A 48 -7.07 12.48 -10.83
CA LYS A 48 -7.57 11.13 -10.49
C LYS A 48 -7.58 10.22 -11.70
N GLN A 49 -8.00 10.72 -12.87
CA GLN A 49 -7.96 9.93 -14.10
C GLN A 49 -6.52 9.58 -14.49
N ASP A 50 -5.60 10.54 -14.46
CA ASP A 50 -4.18 10.30 -14.77
C ASP A 50 -3.55 9.25 -13.84
N ILE A 51 -3.91 9.28 -12.56
CA ILE A 51 -3.46 8.31 -11.55
C ILE A 51 -4.07 6.93 -11.83
N LEU A 52 -5.36 6.85 -12.17
CA LEU A 52 -6.01 5.58 -12.52
C LEU A 52 -5.37 4.94 -13.75
N ASP A 53 -5.05 5.74 -14.77
CA ASP A 53 -4.36 5.25 -15.97
C ASP A 53 -2.95 4.73 -15.65
N ALA A 54 -2.20 5.45 -14.81
CA ALA A 54 -0.87 5.03 -14.36
C ALA A 54 -0.92 3.77 -13.48
N VAL A 55 -1.93 3.64 -12.62
CA VAL A 55 -2.19 2.43 -11.82
C VAL A 55 -2.53 1.26 -12.72
N SER A 56 -3.42 1.44 -13.71
CA SER A 56 -3.79 0.40 -14.67
C SER A 56 -2.59 -0.12 -15.46
N GLU A 57 -1.63 0.75 -15.80
CA GLU A 57 -0.39 0.35 -16.46
C GLU A 57 0.48 -0.56 -15.57
N LEU A 58 0.57 -0.27 -14.26
CA LEU A 58 1.28 -1.11 -13.29
C LEU A 58 0.54 -2.42 -13.00
N GLU A 59 -0.80 -2.39 -12.95
CA GLU A 59 -1.64 -3.59 -12.85
C GLU A 59 -1.40 -4.54 -14.04
N ASP A 60 -1.34 -4.01 -15.25
CA ASP A 60 -1.02 -4.78 -16.46
C ASP A 60 0.37 -5.43 -16.40
N ILE A 61 1.35 -4.71 -15.84
CA ILE A 61 2.71 -5.21 -15.66
C ILE A 61 2.74 -6.31 -14.57
N GLY A 62 1.94 -6.16 -13.52
CA GLY A 62 1.91 -7.09 -12.39
C GLY A 62 1.02 -8.31 -12.57
N ARG A 63 0.09 -8.33 -13.54
CA ARG A 63 -0.97 -9.35 -13.72
C ARG A 63 -0.54 -10.83 -13.59
N CYS A 64 0.68 -11.18 -13.98
CA CYS A 64 1.18 -12.56 -13.92
C CYS A 64 2.39 -12.69 -13.00
N THR A 65 2.42 -11.91 -11.91
CA THR A 65 3.50 -11.91 -10.92
C THR A 65 2.98 -12.28 -9.55
N VAL A 66 3.77 -13.08 -8.83
CA VAL A 66 3.52 -13.37 -7.42
C VAL A 66 3.99 -12.18 -6.60
N THR A 67 3.07 -11.54 -5.88
CA THR A 67 3.34 -10.36 -5.03
C THR A 67 3.10 -10.64 -3.55
N THR A 68 2.78 -11.90 -3.20
CA THR A 68 2.55 -12.38 -1.84
C THR A 68 3.75 -13.11 -1.23
N GLY A 69 4.90 -13.11 -1.91
CA GLY A 69 6.15 -13.67 -1.40
C GLY A 69 6.81 -12.83 -0.30
N SER A 70 8.00 -13.24 0.13
CA SER A 70 8.74 -12.58 1.23
C SER A 70 9.08 -11.11 0.95
N ASP A 71 9.17 -10.69 -0.32
CA ASP A 71 9.36 -9.28 -0.70
C ASP A 71 8.21 -8.37 -0.25
N LEU A 72 7.01 -8.92 0.00
CA LEU A 72 5.89 -8.18 0.56
C LEU A 72 6.13 -7.78 2.03
N SER A 73 6.93 -8.56 2.77
CA SER A 73 7.29 -8.27 4.16
C SER A 73 8.14 -7.00 4.25
N ALA A 74 7.52 -5.91 4.69
CA ALA A 74 8.15 -4.60 4.79
C ALA A 74 7.33 -3.64 5.66
N THR A 75 7.94 -2.52 6.03
CA THR A 75 7.19 -1.32 6.37
C THR A 75 6.92 -0.53 5.08
N TRP A 76 5.64 -0.32 4.78
CA TRP A 76 5.17 0.39 3.61
C TRP A 76 4.62 1.76 3.95
N ARG A 77 5.24 2.85 3.50
CA ARG A 77 4.85 4.24 3.79
C ARG A 77 3.88 4.80 2.74
N LEU A 78 2.80 5.43 3.17
CA LEU A 78 1.76 5.94 2.28
C LEU A 78 2.24 7.09 1.40
N LEU A 79 2.09 6.93 0.09
CA LEU A 79 2.27 8.00 -0.89
C LEU A 79 0.92 8.52 -1.40
N TYR A 80 -0.06 7.63 -1.61
CA TYR A 80 -1.39 7.99 -2.10
C TYR A 80 -2.43 6.94 -1.73
N THR A 81 -3.65 7.37 -1.42
CA THR A 81 -4.81 6.47 -1.30
C THR A 81 -6.11 7.13 -1.76
N THR A 82 -7.07 6.32 -2.23
CA THR A 82 -8.46 6.75 -2.42
C THR A 82 -9.36 6.43 -1.23
N GLU A 83 -8.85 5.68 -0.25
CA GLU A 83 -9.59 5.15 0.88
C GLU A 83 -10.10 6.26 1.80
N LYS A 84 -11.42 6.36 1.90
CA LYS A 84 -12.09 7.54 2.48
C LYS A 84 -11.80 7.68 3.97
N GLU A 85 -11.72 6.58 4.72
CA GLU A 85 -11.52 6.61 6.16
C GLU A 85 -10.12 7.12 6.54
N THR A 86 -9.08 6.71 5.80
CA THR A 86 -7.71 7.18 5.92
C THR A 86 -7.63 8.66 5.55
N LEU A 87 -8.21 9.05 4.41
CA LEU A 87 -8.27 10.46 4.01
C LEU A 87 -9.03 11.32 5.03
N PHE A 88 -10.09 10.77 5.63
CA PHE A 88 -10.84 11.44 6.70
C PHE A 88 -9.96 11.67 7.93
N ILE A 89 -9.19 10.67 8.37
CA ILE A 89 -8.27 10.82 9.51
C ILE A 89 -7.19 11.86 9.19
N LEU A 90 -6.57 11.78 8.01
CA LEU A 90 -5.54 12.72 7.57
C LEU A 90 -6.05 14.17 7.55
N LYS A 91 -7.26 14.38 7.00
CA LYS A 91 -7.89 15.70 6.93
C LYS A 91 -8.24 16.28 8.29
N ASN A 92 -8.74 15.45 9.20
CA ASN A 92 -9.29 15.92 10.48
C ASN A 92 -8.27 15.93 11.62
N ALA A 93 -7.09 15.34 11.46
CA ALA A 93 -6.05 15.38 12.49
C ALA A 93 -5.77 16.81 12.96
N GLY A 94 -5.63 17.75 12.02
CA GLY A 94 -5.37 19.17 12.31
C GLY A 94 -6.43 19.82 13.21
N TRP A 95 -7.71 19.42 13.05
CA TRP A 95 -8.81 19.92 13.88
C TRP A 95 -8.74 19.39 15.32
N LEU A 96 -8.10 18.24 15.54
CA LEU A 96 -7.83 17.69 16.88
C LEU A 96 -6.58 18.31 17.54
N GLY A 97 -6.02 19.38 16.97
CA GLY A 97 -4.80 20.03 17.46
C GLY A 97 -3.53 19.19 17.28
N LYS A 98 -3.55 18.27 16.30
CA LYS A 98 -2.43 17.38 15.96
C LYS A 98 -2.18 17.42 14.45
N GLU A 99 -0.93 17.39 14.01
CA GLU A 99 -0.67 17.16 12.58
C GLU A 99 -0.61 15.66 12.32
N ALA A 100 -1.32 15.17 11.30
CA ALA A 100 -1.14 13.80 10.84
C ALA A 100 0.29 13.65 10.34
N GLY A 101 1.05 12.73 10.94
CA GLY A 101 2.40 12.40 10.54
C GLY A 101 2.41 11.41 9.38
N GLU A 102 3.34 10.47 9.42
CA GLU A 102 3.42 9.38 8.46
C GLU A 102 2.33 8.33 8.69
N VAL A 103 1.89 7.72 7.58
CA VAL A 103 0.99 6.56 7.56
C VAL A 103 1.76 5.38 7.01
N PHE A 104 1.70 4.25 7.69
CA PHE A 104 2.37 3.02 7.32
C PHE A 104 1.41 1.85 7.28
N GLN A 105 1.72 0.87 6.43
CA GLN A 105 1.24 -0.49 6.53
C GLN A 105 2.46 -1.40 6.72
N VAL A 106 2.59 -1.98 7.90
CA VAL A 106 3.61 -2.99 8.17
C VAL A 106 3.02 -4.34 7.82
N ILE A 107 3.70 -5.10 6.96
CA ILE A 107 3.33 -6.46 6.62
C ILE A 107 4.48 -7.37 7.01
N ASP A 108 4.16 -8.46 7.71
CA ASP A 108 5.07 -9.56 7.95
C ASP A 108 4.36 -10.86 7.56
N VAL A 109 4.68 -11.34 6.35
CA VAL A 109 4.08 -12.56 5.78
C VAL A 109 4.47 -13.80 6.58
N GLU A 110 5.70 -13.86 7.09
CA GLU A 110 6.20 -15.02 7.83
C GLU A 110 5.46 -15.17 9.17
N ASN A 111 5.22 -14.06 9.86
CA ASN A 111 4.49 -14.04 11.12
C ASN A 111 2.97 -13.89 10.96
N GLY A 112 2.46 -13.83 9.72
CA GLY A 112 1.02 -13.66 9.43
C GLY A 112 0.42 -12.42 10.10
N SER A 113 1.12 -11.29 10.03
CA SER A 113 0.70 -10.04 10.70
C SER A 113 0.66 -8.84 9.76
N LEU A 114 -0.30 -7.95 10.04
CA LEU A 114 -0.43 -6.67 9.37
C LEU A 114 -0.79 -5.58 10.39
N ASN A 115 -0.03 -4.48 10.37
CA ASN A 115 -0.32 -3.29 11.16
C ASN A 115 -0.55 -2.08 10.27
N ASN A 116 -1.75 -1.49 10.31
CA ASN A 116 -1.96 -0.16 9.76
C ASN A 116 -1.65 0.87 10.86
N VAL A 117 -0.77 1.82 10.57
CA VAL A 117 -0.25 2.80 11.53
C VAL A 117 -0.43 4.20 10.99
N ILE A 118 -1.01 5.08 11.77
CA ILE A 118 -1.03 6.53 11.53
C ILE A 118 -0.34 7.20 12.70
N THR A 119 0.70 7.98 12.45
CA THR A 119 1.36 8.78 13.49
C THR A 119 0.73 10.16 13.59
N PHE A 120 0.78 10.78 14.77
CA PHE A 120 0.29 12.13 15.01
C PHE A 120 1.34 12.94 15.77
N GLN A 121 1.64 14.15 15.30
CA GLN A 121 2.57 15.03 16.01
C GLN A 121 1.96 15.58 17.30
N PRO A 122 2.73 15.74 18.40
CA PRO A 122 4.15 15.41 18.51
C PRO A 122 4.44 13.95 18.90
N ASN A 123 3.50 13.20 19.53
CA ASN A 123 3.79 11.88 20.14
C ASN A 123 2.58 10.92 20.16
N GLY A 124 1.67 11.05 19.21
CA GLY A 124 0.45 10.24 19.09
C GLY A 124 0.52 9.18 17.99
N PHE A 125 -0.37 8.19 18.06
CA PHE A 125 -0.52 7.17 17.03
C PHE A 125 -1.93 6.58 16.99
N PHE A 126 -2.28 5.97 15.88
CA PHE A 126 -3.38 5.03 15.74
C PHE A 126 -2.85 3.79 15.03
N ILE A 127 -2.95 2.64 15.70
CA ILE A 127 -2.44 1.35 15.21
C ILE A 127 -3.61 0.38 15.17
N VAL A 128 -3.82 -0.27 14.03
CA VAL A 128 -4.75 -1.39 13.88
C VAL A 128 -3.92 -2.66 13.66
N ASP A 129 -4.06 -3.61 14.57
CA ASP A 129 -3.42 -4.92 14.51
C ASP A 129 -4.33 -5.94 13.82
N SER A 130 -3.76 -6.73 12.92
CA SER A 130 -4.50 -7.71 12.11
C SER A 130 -3.72 -9.01 11.95
N SER A 131 -4.43 -10.14 11.87
CA SER A 131 -3.87 -11.32 11.21
C SER A 131 -3.81 -11.08 9.71
N LEU A 132 -2.89 -11.77 9.05
CA LEU A 132 -2.70 -11.75 7.61
C LEU A 132 -2.56 -13.18 7.08
N ASP A 133 -3.32 -13.49 6.04
CA ASP A 133 -3.30 -14.78 5.35
C ASP A 133 -3.12 -14.56 3.84
N VAL A 134 -2.14 -15.24 3.25
CA VAL A 134 -1.94 -15.24 1.79
C VAL A 134 -2.84 -16.31 1.17
N VAL A 135 -3.73 -15.89 0.26
CA VAL A 135 -4.74 -16.78 -0.35
C VAL A 135 -4.66 -16.85 -1.87
N GLY A 136 -3.56 -16.35 -2.46
CA GLY A 136 -3.28 -16.43 -3.89
C GLY A 136 -1.95 -15.79 -4.29
N GLU A 137 -1.73 -15.63 -5.58
CA GLU A 137 -0.50 -15.01 -6.12
C GLU A 137 -0.39 -13.52 -5.77
N GLN A 138 -1.53 -12.83 -5.68
CA GLN A 138 -1.60 -11.39 -5.37
C GLN A 138 -2.47 -11.04 -4.18
N ARG A 139 -3.34 -11.98 -3.75
CA ARG A 139 -4.36 -11.72 -2.73
C ARG A 139 -3.88 -12.01 -1.33
N THR A 140 -4.14 -11.05 -0.45
CA THR A 140 -3.94 -11.16 0.99
C THR A 140 -5.24 -10.84 1.72
N GLU A 141 -5.66 -11.74 2.59
CA GLU A 141 -6.78 -11.55 3.52
C GLU A 141 -6.26 -11.06 4.87
N PHE A 142 -7.05 -10.24 5.55
CA PHE A 142 -6.73 -9.78 6.90
C PHE A 142 -7.96 -9.78 7.80
N LYS A 143 -7.73 -9.95 9.09
CA LYS A 143 -8.76 -9.83 10.13
C LYS A 143 -8.25 -9.02 11.30
N PHE A 144 -9.01 -8.00 11.70
CA PHE A 144 -8.61 -7.14 12.81
C PHE A 144 -8.62 -7.92 14.13
N ARG A 145 -7.54 -7.74 14.90
CA ARG A 145 -7.33 -8.32 16.23
C ARG A 145 -7.48 -7.27 17.33
N GLY A 146 -7.16 -6.02 17.03
CA GLY A 146 -7.30 -4.91 17.97
C GLY A 146 -6.91 -3.59 17.34
N ALA A 147 -7.27 -2.50 18.00
CA ALA A 147 -6.74 -1.19 17.65
C ALA A 147 -6.35 -0.41 18.90
N LYS A 148 -5.31 0.42 18.78
CA LYS A 148 -4.81 1.29 19.84
C LYS A 148 -4.69 2.71 19.31
N VAL A 149 -5.24 3.68 20.02
CA VAL A 149 -5.11 5.11 19.70
C VAL A 149 -4.48 5.87 20.86
N LYS A 150 -3.55 6.75 20.57
CA LYS A 150 -2.91 7.66 21.52
C LYS A 150 -2.97 9.08 20.95
N LEU A 151 -3.84 9.92 21.50
CA LEU A 151 -3.95 11.35 21.15
C LEU A 151 -3.36 12.29 22.23
N GLY A 152 -2.92 11.71 23.36
CA GLY A 152 -2.31 12.43 24.50
C GLY A 152 -1.35 11.51 25.27
N ASN A 153 -1.29 11.61 26.60
CA ASN A 153 -0.33 10.84 27.41
C ASN A 153 -0.74 9.38 27.66
N ARG A 154 -1.94 8.96 27.26
CA ARG A 154 -2.45 7.59 27.49
C ARG A 154 -3.01 6.97 26.21
N PRO A 155 -2.65 5.72 25.89
CA PRO A 155 -3.28 4.97 24.82
C PRO A 155 -4.64 4.41 25.27
N PHE A 156 -5.57 4.31 24.32
CA PHE A 156 -6.88 3.68 24.48
C PHE A 156 -7.01 2.54 23.48
N SER A 157 -7.47 1.38 23.96
CA SER A 157 -7.82 0.26 23.09
C SER A 157 -9.23 0.43 22.56
N LEU A 158 -9.42 0.18 21.27
CA LEU A 158 -10.72 0.17 20.62
C LEU A 158 -11.10 -1.28 20.29
N PRO A 159 -12.38 -1.66 20.44
CA PRO A 159 -12.84 -3.00 20.09
C PRO A 159 -12.59 -3.29 18.60
N PRO A 160 -12.08 -4.47 18.23
CA PRO A 160 -11.81 -4.81 16.84
C PRO A 160 -13.11 -5.17 16.11
N PHE A 161 -13.34 -4.59 14.95
CA PHE A 161 -14.39 -5.05 14.05
C PHE A 161 -13.94 -4.88 12.61
N GLY A 162 -13.90 -5.97 11.86
CA GLY A 162 -13.61 -5.93 10.43
C GLY A 162 -12.66 -7.03 9.98
N GLN A 163 -12.88 -7.42 8.75
CA GLN A 163 -11.99 -8.25 7.96
C GLN A 163 -12.10 -7.76 6.52
N GLY A 164 -11.12 -8.09 5.70
CA GLY A 164 -11.13 -7.72 4.31
C GLY A 164 -9.99 -8.39 3.57
N TRP A 165 -9.79 -7.94 2.35
CA TRP A 165 -8.68 -8.36 1.53
C TRP A 165 -8.17 -7.20 0.69
N PHE A 166 -6.92 -7.32 0.27
CA PHE A 166 -6.36 -6.51 -0.79
C PHE A 166 -5.58 -7.40 -1.75
N ASP A 167 -5.59 -6.99 -3.01
CA ASP A 167 -4.70 -7.53 -4.04
C ASP A 167 -3.51 -6.59 -4.17
N THR A 168 -2.30 -7.10 -3.95
CA THR A 168 -1.07 -6.37 -4.30
C THR A 168 -0.85 -6.52 -5.80
N VAL A 169 -1.47 -5.64 -6.58
CA VAL A 169 -1.50 -5.71 -8.04
C VAL A 169 -0.14 -5.41 -8.70
N TYR A 170 0.74 -4.69 -7.99
CA TYR A 170 2.12 -4.44 -8.42
C TYR A 170 3.05 -4.39 -7.21
N LEU A 171 4.18 -5.11 -7.28
CA LEU A 171 5.23 -5.09 -6.26
C LEU A 171 6.60 -4.86 -6.94
N GLY A 172 7.09 -3.64 -6.84
CA GLY A 172 8.44 -3.25 -7.20
C GLY A 172 9.41 -3.35 -6.03
N ARG A 173 10.66 -2.94 -6.27
CA ARG A 173 11.68 -2.90 -5.21
C ARG A 173 11.37 -1.84 -4.15
N SER A 174 10.90 -0.67 -4.58
CA SER A 174 10.64 0.49 -3.72
C SER A 174 9.17 0.92 -3.70
N LEU A 175 8.36 0.45 -4.65
CA LEU A 175 6.97 0.85 -4.80
C LEU A 175 6.05 -0.37 -4.74
N ARG A 176 4.91 -0.23 -4.09
CA ARG A 176 3.83 -1.22 -4.12
C ARG A 176 2.51 -0.53 -4.41
N VAL A 177 1.69 -1.16 -5.25
CA VAL A 177 0.31 -0.75 -5.52
C VAL A 177 -0.62 -1.88 -5.12
N ALA A 178 -1.67 -1.54 -4.39
CA ALA A 178 -2.69 -2.48 -3.96
C ALA A 178 -4.10 -1.95 -4.19
N LYS A 179 -5.05 -2.88 -4.33
CA LYS A 179 -6.48 -2.63 -4.45
C LYS A 179 -7.21 -3.37 -3.33
N ASP A 180 -8.00 -2.67 -2.54
CA ASP A 180 -8.80 -3.32 -1.49
C ASP A 180 -10.11 -3.91 -2.04
N ILE A 181 -10.88 -4.58 -1.17
CA ILE A 181 -12.20 -5.15 -1.48
C ILE A 181 -13.22 -4.14 -2.05
N ARG A 182 -13.05 -2.83 -1.81
CA ARG A 182 -13.90 -1.75 -2.32
C ARG A 182 -13.37 -1.15 -3.63
N GLY A 183 -12.22 -1.63 -4.09
CA GLY A 183 -11.52 -1.10 -5.27
C GLY A 183 -10.68 0.14 -4.98
N ASP A 184 -10.49 0.50 -3.70
CA ASP A 184 -9.67 1.65 -3.33
C ASP A 184 -8.19 1.35 -3.62
N THR A 185 -7.52 2.32 -4.23
CA THR A 185 -6.09 2.24 -4.54
C THR A 185 -5.27 2.64 -3.34
N LEU A 186 -4.26 1.84 -3.00
CA LEU A 186 -3.18 2.16 -2.10
C LEU A 186 -1.85 2.18 -2.87
N VAL A 187 -1.13 3.30 -2.82
CA VAL A 187 0.23 3.42 -3.37
C VAL A 187 1.19 3.71 -2.24
N VAL A 188 2.21 2.86 -2.08
CA VAL A 188 3.12 2.92 -0.95
C VAL A 188 4.58 2.72 -1.34
N GLU A 189 5.38 3.51 -0.65
CA GLU A 189 6.78 3.41 -0.29
C GLU A 189 7.38 2.20 0.42
N ARG A 190 8.45 1.54 -0.04
CA ARG A 190 9.23 0.71 0.89
C ARG A 190 10.08 1.58 1.81
N ASP A 191 9.81 1.50 3.12
CA ASP A 191 10.50 2.26 4.18
C ASP A 191 11.42 1.37 5.07
N GLY A 192 11.62 0.12 4.65
CA GLY A 192 12.53 -0.84 5.29
C GLY A 192 11.88 -2.16 5.66
N PRO A 193 12.55 -2.99 6.48
CA PRO A 193 11.98 -4.25 6.98
C PRO A 193 10.79 -3.99 7.92
N PRO A 194 9.97 -5.01 8.24
CA PRO A 194 8.86 -4.87 9.17
C PRO A 194 9.32 -4.29 10.53
N LYS A 195 8.80 -3.12 10.90
CA LYS A 195 9.06 -2.44 12.18
C LYS A 195 7.99 -2.79 13.21
N SER A 196 8.38 -2.94 14.48
CA SER A 196 7.42 -2.89 15.58
C SER A 196 7.11 -1.43 15.92
N PHE A 197 5.83 -1.10 15.97
CA PHE A 197 5.33 0.20 16.46
C PHE A 197 4.72 0.10 17.88
N LEU A 198 4.80 -1.09 18.49
CA LEU A 198 4.34 -1.41 19.83
C LEU A 198 5.51 -1.72 20.75
#